data_AF-A0A2V8LC18-F1
#
_entry.id   AF-A0A2V8LC18-F1
#
_cell.length_a   1.000
_cell.length_b   1.000
_cell.length_c   1.000
_cell.angle_alpha   90.00
_cell.angle_beta   90.00
_cell.angle_gamma   90.00
#
_symmetry.space_group_name_H-M   'P 1'
#
loop_
_entity.id
_entity.type
_entity.pdbx_description
1 polymer ?
#
loop_
_entity_poly.entity_id
_entity_poly.type
_entity_poly.pdbx_seq_one_letter_code
_entity_poly.pdbx_strand_id
1 'polypeptide(L)'
;MRTANFCAECGEQLALKGWRVRLGGRLCDRCTQRLGRFASFQTLIGVGLIAVAAFAIGKYSRPSPPPLIIQRAANSPLYQSPAESSTAAQAKRAATYQSSQTPASVSNEEGYICGARTKKGTPCQRRVHAPGERCFQHKGLPAMVALEKLVIKPKAD
;
A
#
# COMPACT_ATOMS: atom_id res chain seq x y z
N MET A 1 -11.27 53.37 -24.79
CA MET A 1 -11.23 53.56 -23.33
C MET A 1 -9.80 53.28 -22.87
N ARG A 2 -9.08 54.28 -22.35
CA ARG A 2 -7.70 54.10 -21.84
C ARG A 2 -7.79 53.30 -20.54
N THR A 3 -7.38 52.03 -20.55
CA THR A 3 -7.29 51.22 -19.33
C THR A 3 -6.16 51.78 -18.48
N ALA A 4 -6.50 52.36 -17.34
CA ALA A 4 -5.53 52.93 -16.43
C ALA A 4 -4.60 51.84 -15.84
N ASN A 5 -3.29 52.12 -15.81
CA ASN A 5 -2.24 51.22 -15.34
C ASN A 5 -2.07 51.35 -13.82
N PHE A 6 -3.12 51.09 -13.06
CA PHE A 6 -3.07 51.14 -11.59
C PHE A 6 -3.39 49.78 -11.00
N CYS A 7 -2.76 49.48 -9.86
CA CYS A 7 -3.08 48.31 -9.06
C CYS A 7 -4.48 48.43 -8.44
N ALA A 8 -5.29 47.38 -8.53
CA ALA A 8 -6.66 47.36 -8.02
C ALA A 8 -6.77 47.46 -6.49
N GLU A 9 -5.74 47.04 -5.76
CA GLU A 9 -5.70 47.05 -4.29
C GLU A 9 -5.06 48.30 -3.69
N CYS A 10 -3.85 48.66 -4.13
CA CYS A 10 -3.08 49.77 -3.55
C CYS A 10 -3.03 51.05 -4.39
N GLY A 11 -3.56 51.04 -5.63
CA GLY A 11 -3.54 52.20 -6.52
C GLY A 11 -2.17 52.55 -7.12
N GLU A 12 -1.13 51.77 -6.86
CA GLU A 12 0.22 52.03 -7.38
C GLU A 12 0.28 51.87 -8.92
N GLN A 13 1.07 52.71 -9.59
CA GLN A 13 1.16 52.71 -11.04
C GLN A 13 2.00 51.52 -11.54
N LEU A 14 1.40 50.65 -12.34
CA LEU A 14 2.05 49.46 -12.89
C LEU A 14 2.96 49.86 -14.06
N ALA A 15 4.27 49.78 -13.87
CA ALA A 15 5.27 50.05 -14.90
C ALA A 15 5.43 48.92 -15.94
N LEU A 16 4.72 47.80 -15.77
CA LEU A 16 5.03 46.55 -16.47
C LEU A 16 4.17 46.34 -17.72
N LYS A 17 4.84 46.46 -18.87
CA LYS A 17 4.36 46.11 -20.22
C LYS A 17 4.51 44.60 -20.43
N GLY A 18 3.62 43.77 -19.88
CA GLY A 18 3.77 42.31 -19.94
C GLY A 18 2.46 41.52 -20.01
N TRP A 19 2.51 40.39 -20.71
CA TRP A 19 1.39 39.43 -20.93
C TRP A 19 0.75 38.91 -19.63
N ARG A 20 1.42 39.01 -18.47
CA ARG A 20 0.89 38.61 -17.15
C ARG A 20 -0.37 39.38 -16.73
N VAL A 21 -0.57 40.61 -17.19
CA VAL A 21 -1.80 41.39 -16.88
C VAL A 21 -3.05 40.76 -17.51
N ARG A 22 -2.89 39.93 -18.56
CA ARG A 22 -4.03 39.30 -19.26
C ARG A 22 -4.49 38.00 -18.60
N LEU A 23 -3.64 37.32 -17.82
CA LEU A 23 -4.01 36.06 -17.14
C LEU A 23 -4.09 36.16 -15.61
N GLY A 24 -3.58 37.23 -14.99
CA GLY A 24 -3.44 37.27 -13.54
C GLY A 24 -3.56 38.66 -12.95
N GLY A 25 -4.76 39.26 -13.03
CA GLY A 25 -5.16 40.42 -12.25
C GLY A 25 -4.36 41.72 -12.46
N ARG A 26 -4.98 42.87 -12.18
CA ARG A 26 -4.28 44.17 -12.17
C ARG A 26 -3.66 44.42 -10.79
N LEU A 27 -2.70 43.60 -10.37
CA LEU A 27 -2.04 43.75 -9.07
C LEU A 27 -0.54 44.02 -9.23
N CYS A 28 0.02 44.87 -8.36
CA CYS A 28 1.46 45.10 -8.31
C CYS A 28 2.21 43.91 -7.67
N ASP A 29 3.52 43.81 -7.84
CA ASP A 29 4.33 42.69 -7.33
C ASP A 29 4.16 42.47 -5.82
N ARG A 30 4.02 43.55 -5.04
CA ARG A 30 3.75 43.46 -3.59
C ARG A 30 2.36 42.88 -3.29
N CYS A 31 1.33 43.32 -4.00
CA CYS A 31 -0.03 42.80 -3.81
C CYS A 31 -0.17 41.38 -4.36
N THR A 32 0.51 41.03 -5.45
CA THR A 32 0.53 39.64 -5.97
C THR A 32 1.28 38.71 -5.03
N GLN A 33 2.35 39.15 -4.36
CA GLN A 33 3.03 38.30 -3.38
C GLN A 33 2.17 38.04 -2.15
N ARG A 34 1.35 39.02 -1.74
CA ARG A 34 0.43 38.90 -0.60
C ARG A 34 -0.81 38.06 -0.94
N LEU A 35 -1.49 38.34 -2.04
CA LEU A 35 -2.71 37.64 -2.46
C LEU A 35 -2.41 36.32 -3.20
N GLY A 36 -1.25 36.21 -3.83
CA GLY A 36 -0.80 35.03 -4.56
C GLY A 36 -0.57 33.82 -3.65
N ARG A 37 -0.25 34.03 -2.37
CA ARG A 37 -0.25 32.93 -1.36
C ARG A 37 -1.65 32.36 -1.14
N PHE A 38 -2.68 33.20 -1.12
CA PHE A 38 -4.07 32.74 -0.99
C PHE A 38 -4.59 32.12 -2.28
N ALA A 39 -4.29 32.73 -3.44
CA ALA A 39 -4.66 32.19 -4.74
C ALA A 39 -3.96 30.84 -5.01
N SER A 40 -2.66 30.72 -4.70
CA SER A 40 -1.95 29.45 -4.81
C SER A 40 -2.54 28.39 -3.89
N PHE A 41 -2.88 28.74 -2.65
CA PHE A 41 -3.55 27.81 -1.74
C PHE A 41 -4.92 27.34 -2.27
N GLN A 42 -5.75 28.26 -2.81
CA GLN A 42 -7.02 27.91 -3.45
C GLN A 42 -6.82 27.01 -4.68
N THR A 43 -5.80 27.26 -5.50
CA THR A 43 -5.49 26.37 -6.64
C THR A 43 -5.04 24.99 -6.18
N LEU A 44 -4.24 24.90 -5.11
CA LEU A 44 -3.82 23.60 -4.54
C LEU A 44 -5.01 22.83 -3.96
N ILE A 45 -5.95 23.51 -3.29
CA ILE A 45 -7.20 22.90 -2.83
C ILE A 45 -8.01 22.38 -4.04
N GLY A 46 -8.18 23.21 -5.07
CA GLY A 46 -8.91 22.82 -6.28
C GLY A 46 -8.32 21.59 -6.96
N VAL A 47 -7.00 21.56 -7.15
CA VAL A 47 -6.28 20.39 -7.70
C VAL A 47 -6.43 19.16 -6.80
N GLY A 48 -6.34 19.34 -5.48
CA GLY A 48 -6.55 18.26 -4.51
C GLY A 48 -7.96 17.64 -4.62
N LEU A 49 -9.00 18.48 -4.71
CA LEU A 49 -10.38 18.02 -4.86
C LEU A 49 -10.59 17.26 -6.17
N ILE A 50 -10.04 17.75 -7.28
CA ILE A 50 -10.12 17.07 -8.59
C ILE A 50 -9.42 15.71 -8.53
N ALA A 51 -8.25 15.63 -7.90
CA ALA A 51 -7.51 14.37 -7.75
C ALA A 51 -8.28 13.33 -6.92
N VAL A 52 -8.90 13.76 -5.81
CA VAL A 52 -9.73 12.89 -4.96
C VAL A 52 -10.96 12.40 -5.73
N ALA A 53 -11.65 13.29 -6.45
CA ALA A 53 -12.81 12.92 -7.27
C ALA A 53 -12.44 11.90 -8.35
N ALA A 54 -11.34 12.13 -9.08
CA ALA A 54 -10.85 11.20 -10.10
C ALA A 54 -10.50 9.83 -9.51
N PHE A 55 -9.87 9.79 -8.32
CA PHE A 55 -9.55 8.54 -7.63
C PHE A 55 -10.81 7.78 -7.19
N ALA A 56 -11.79 8.49 -6.63
CA ALA A 56 -13.07 7.90 -6.21
C ALA A 56 -13.85 7.32 -7.41
N ILE A 57 -13.93 8.07 -8.51
CA ILE A 57 -14.55 7.61 -9.77
C ILE A 57 -13.80 6.37 -10.29
N GLY A 58 -12.47 6.42 -10.36
CA GLY A 58 -11.66 5.29 -10.83
C GLY A 58 -11.76 4.04 -9.95
N LYS A 59 -12.09 4.19 -8.66
CA LYS A 59 -12.38 3.07 -7.76
C LYS A 59 -13.79 2.52 -7.97
N TYR A 60 -14.78 3.40 -8.17
CA TYR A 60 -16.17 3.03 -8.35
C TYR A 60 -16.46 2.40 -9.72
N SER A 61 -15.75 2.83 -10.76
CA SER A 61 -15.90 2.29 -12.13
C SER A 61 -15.17 0.96 -12.36
N ARG A 62 -14.52 0.37 -11.35
CA ARG A 62 -13.92 -0.97 -11.51
C ARG A 62 -15.04 -2.01 -11.43
N PRO A 63 -15.35 -2.73 -12.52
CA PRO A 63 -16.30 -3.84 -12.44
C PRO A 63 -15.80 -4.87 -11.42
N SER A 64 -16.71 -5.48 -10.66
CA SER A 64 -16.33 -6.52 -9.71
C SER A 64 -15.64 -7.65 -10.49
N PRO A 65 -14.52 -8.20 -9.97
CA PRO A 65 -13.83 -9.27 -10.66
C PRO A 65 -14.83 -10.43 -10.86
N PRO A 66 -14.97 -10.95 -12.10
CA PRO A 66 -15.88 -12.05 -12.35
C PRO A 66 -15.50 -13.22 -11.43
N PRO A 67 -16.49 -13.95 -10.88
CA PRO A 67 -16.22 -15.03 -9.95
C PRO A 67 -15.33 -16.06 -10.61
N LEU A 68 -14.14 -16.27 -10.03
CA LEU A 68 -13.23 -17.33 -10.45
C LEU A 68 -13.85 -18.67 -10.07
N ILE A 69 -14.50 -19.33 -11.02
CA ILE A 69 -14.90 -20.73 -10.90
C ILE A 69 -13.61 -21.55 -11.01
N ILE A 70 -13.03 -21.90 -9.87
CA ILE A 70 -11.90 -22.83 -9.80
C ILE A 70 -12.45 -24.20 -10.19
N GLN A 71 -12.32 -24.58 -11.46
CA GLN A 71 -12.53 -25.97 -11.87
C GLN A 71 -11.39 -26.81 -11.28
N ARG A 72 -11.66 -27.43 -10.13
CA ARG A 72 -10.76 -28.42 -9.56
C ARG A 72 -10.82 -29.64 -10.48
N ALA A 73 -9.71 -29.94 -11.15
CA ALA A 73 -9.63 -31.06 -12.07
C ALA A 73 -10.04 -32.37 -11.35
N ALA A 74 -10.89 -33.17 -12.00
CA ALA A 74 -11.44 -34.40 -11.43
C ALA A 74 -10.39 -35.47 -11.10
N ASN A 75 -9.14 -35.26 -11.53
CA ASN A 75 -7.99 -36.09 -11.21
C ASN A 75 -7.22 -35.62 -9.95
N SER A 76 -7.70 -34.62 -9.21
CA SER A 76 -7.08 -34.27 -7.94
C SER A 76 -7.39 -35.36 -6.89
N PRO A 77 -6.38 -35.89 -6.15
CA PRO A 77 -6.57 -36.97 -5.18
C PRO A 77 -7.39 -36.59 -3.93
N LEU A 78 -8.01 -35.41 -3.92
CA LEU A 78 -8.94 -34.94 -2.88
C LEU A 78 -10.39 -34.78 -3.37
N TYR A 79 -10.75 -35.37 -4.51
CA TYR A 79 -12.13 -35.40 -4.99
C TYR A 79 -12.92 -36.51 -4.26
N GLN A 80 -13.54 -36.17 -3.13
CA GLN A 80 -14.64 -36.96 -2.59
C GLN A 80 -15.94 -36.45 -3.22
N SER A 81 -16.58 -37.34 -3.97
CA SER A 81 -17.86 -37.14 -4.65
C SER A 81 -18.96 -36.68 -3.69
N PRO A 82 -19.87 -35.76 -4.08
CA PRO A 82 -21.07 -35.50 -3.30
C PRO A 82 -22.07 -36.63 -3.55
N ALA A 83 -22.03 -37.66 -2.72
CA ALA A 83 -23.21 -38.51 -2.51
C ALA A 83 -24.05 -37.86 -1.40
N GLU A 84 -25.30 -37.62 -1.72
CA GLU A 84 -26.35 -37.17 -0.82
C GLU A 84 -26.30 -37.89 0.53
N SER A 85 -26.21 -37.14 1.62
CA SER A 85 -26.78 -37.54 2.91
C SER A 85 -26.97 -36.31 3.79
N SER A 86 -28.15 -35.77 3.59
CA SER A 86 -28.94 -34.90 4.45
C SER A 86 -28.67 -35.08 5.95
N THR A 87 -28.56 -33.94 6.65
CA THR A 87 -29.12 -33.74 8.00
C THR A 87 -28.65 -34.66 9.15
N ALA A 88 -27.35 -34.78 9.40
CA ALA A 88 -26.86 -35.29 10.70
C ALA A 88 -25.52 -34.72 11.23
N ALA A 89 -24.74 -33.98 10.43
CA ALA A 89 -23.40 -33.53 10.84
C ALA A 89 -23.29 -32.06 11.33
N GLN A 90 -24.41 -31.35 11.49
CA GLN A 90 -24.42 -29.95 11.97
C GLN A 90 -24.52 -29.79 13.49
N ALA A 91 -24.60 -30.88 14.27
CA ALA A 91 -24.64 -30.81 15.74
C ALA A 91 -23.26 -30.99 16.43
N LYS A 92 -22.15 -31.16 15.69
CA LYS A 92 -20.80 -31.37 16.28
C LYS A 92 -19.73 -30.35 15.87
N ARG A 93 -20.10 -29.19 15.33
CA ARG A 93 -19.15 -28.15 14.90
C ARG A 93 -19.26 -26.80 15.63
N ALA A 94 -20.04 -26.72 16.70
CA ALA A 94 -20.04 -25.57 17.61
C ALA A 94 -19.01 -25.67 18.76
N ALA A 95 -18.21 -26.74 18.82
CA ALA A 95 -17.22 -26.99 19.90
C ALA A 95 -15.77 -27.13 19.41
N THR A 96 -15.42 -26.53 18.26
CA THR A 96 -14.02 -26.55 17.77
C THR A 96 -13.68 -25.21 17.14
N TYR A 97 -13.87 -24.14 17.91
CA TYR A 97 -13.23 -22.85 17.72
C TYR A 97 -12.10 -22.73 18.77
N GLN A 98 -11.17 -23.69 18.74
CA GLN A 98 -9.93 -23.63 19.51
C GLN A 98 -8.97 -24.67 18.94
N SER A 99 -7.70 -24.25 18.82
CA SER A 99 -6.55 -25.08 18.46
C SER A 99 -6.33 -25.31 16.97
N SER A 100 -5.93 -24.25 16.28
CA SER A 100 -4.86 -24.35 15.29
C SER A 100 -3.53 -24.63 16.02
N GLN A 101 -3.36 -25.87 16.48
CA GLN A 101 -2.07 -26.44 16.86
C GLN A 101 -1.92 -27.74 16.09
N THR A 102 -1.11 -27.71 15.05
CA THR A 102 -0.58 -28.89 14.40
C THR A 102 0.20 -29.71 15.45
N PRO A 103 -0.04 -31.02 15.60
CA PRO A 103 0.67 -31.84 16.56
C PRO A 103 2.13 -32.00 16.13
N ALA A 104 3.00 -31.95 17.13
CA ALA A 104 4.43 -32.08 17.03
C ALA A 104 4.86 -33.36 16.29
N SER A 105 5.52 -33.19 15.14
CA SER A 105 6.66 -34.02 14.80
C SER A 105 7.89 -33.33 15.39
N VAL A 106 8.42 -33.92 16.46
CA VAL A 106 9.70 -33.55 17.07
C VAL A 106 10.81 -34.02 16.12
N SER A 107 10.93 -33.37 14.96
CA SER A 107 12.22 -33.25 14.31
C SER A 107 12.93 -32.11 15.00
N ASN A 108 14.19 -32.31 15.37
CA ASN A 108 15.12 -31.22 15.69
C ASN A 108 15.34 -30.39 14.41
N GLU A 109 14.29 -29.77 13.90
CA GLU A 109 14.31 -28.94 12.70
C GLU A 109 14.86 -27.59 13.13
N GLU A 110 16.17 -27.46 12.93
CA GLU A 110 16.90 -26.21 12.92
C GLU A 110 16.10 -25.18 12.11
N GLY A 111 15.45 -24.25 12.81
CA GLY A 111 14.66 -23.21 12.17
C GLY A 111 15.57 -22.14 11.59
N TYR A 112 15.43 -21.81 10.30
CA TYR A 112 16.27 -20.78 9.66
C TYR A 112 15.56 -19.41 9.63
N ILE A 113 16.31 -18.32 9.76
CA ILE A 113 15.82 -16.94 9.60
C ILE A 113 16.40 -16.25 8.37
N CYS A 114 15.63 -15.32 7.81
CA CYS A 114 15.96 -14.62 6.56
C CYS A 114 17.25 -13.77 6.66
N GLY A 115 17.44 -13.02 7.75
CA GLY A 115 18.67 -12.25 8.01
C GLY A 115 18.97 -11.08 7.06
N ALA A 116 18.09 -10.77 6.11
CA ALA A 116 18.26 -9.66 5.16
C ALA A 116 18.17 -8.30 5.85
N ARG A 117 18.83 -7.28 5.27
CA ARG A 117 18.72 -5.89 5.71
C ARG A 117 17.31 -5.37 5.45
N THR A 118 16.60 -5.00 6.50
CA THR A 118 15.34 -4.26 6.35
C THR A 118 15.61 -2.79 6.03
N LYS A 119 14.59 -2.06 5.56
CA LYS A 119 14.67 -0.59 5.34
C LYS A 119 15.11 0.19 6.60
N LYS A 120 14.86 -0.36 7.79
CA LYS A 120 15.25 0.21 9.10
C LYS A 120 16.67 -0.19 9.55
N GLY A 121 17.36 -1.03 8.78
CA GLY A 121 18.73 -1.48 9.08
C GLY A 121 18.83 -2.70 10.01
N THR A 122 17.73 -3.17 10.60
CA THR A 122 17.72 -4.39 11.44
C THR A 122 17.59 -5.65 10.58
N PRO A 123 18.12 -6.81 11.04
CA PRO A 123 18.00 -8.06 10.32
C PRO A 123 16.57 -8.61 10.34
N CYS A 124 16.12 -9.15 9.22
CA CYS A 124 14.79 -9.76 9.11
C CYS A 124 14.72 -11.07 9.92
N GLN A 125 13.79 -11.14 10.88
CA GLN A 125 13.56 -12.31 11.75
C GLN A 125 12.54 -13.32 11.20
N ARG A 126 12.05 -13.12 9.96
CA ARG A 126 11.08 -14.05 9.37
C ARG A 126 11.73 -15.41 9.10
N ARG A 127 11.02 -16.50 9.45
CA ARG A 127 11.46 -17.88 9.23
C ARG A 127 11.48 -18.23 7.74
N VAL A 128 12.46 -19.04 7.35
CA VAL A 128 12.68 -19.55 5.99
C VAL A 128 12.94 -21.06 6.04
N HIS A 129 12.81 -21.74 4.91
CA HIS A 129 12.87 -23.19 4.85
C HIS A 129 14.32 -23.73 4.78
N ALA A 130 15.23 -22.97 4.16
CA ALA A 130 16.63 -23.37 4.01
C ALA A 130 17.64 -22.34 4.58
N PRO A 131 18.85 -22.79 5.00
CA PRO A 131 19.91 -21.89 5.44
C PRO A 131 20.32 -20.95 4.30
N GLY A 132 20.36 -19.65 4.61
CA GLY A 132 20.74 -18.65 3.61
C GLY A 132 19.62 -18.26 2.62
N GLU A 133 18.44 -18.88 2.69
CA GLU A 133 17.27 -18.46 1.92
C GLU A 133 16.72 -17.11 2.43
N ARG A 134 16.03 -16.39 1.56
CA ARG A 134 15.39 -15.10 1.87
C ARG A 134 13.89 -15.26 1.85
N CYS A 135 13.22 -14.57 2.77
CA CYS A 135 11.77 -14.52 2.75
C CYS A 135 11.28 -13.85 1.45
N PHE A 136 10.00 -14.06 1.13
CA PHE A 136 9.39 -13.54 -0.10
C PHE A 136 9.52 -12.02 -0.30
N GLN A 137 9.78 -11.24 0.76
CA GLN A 137 9.98 -9.79 0.70
C GLN A 137 11.43 -9.38 0.38
N HIS A 138 12.40 -10.28 0.53
CA HIS A 138 13.83 -9.99 0.41
C HIS A 138 14.53 -10.90 -0.61
N LYS A 139 13.80 -11.38 -1.62
CA LYS A 139 14.34 -12.22 -2.70
C LYS A 139 15.53 -11.51 -3.37
N GLY A 140 16.66 -12.21 -3.47
CA GLY A 140 17.85 -11.71 -4.19
C GLY A 140 18.79 -10.78 -3.41
N LEU A 141 18.52 -10.49 -2.13
CA LEU A 141 19.41 -9.66 -1.31
C LEU A 141 20.38 -10.52 -0.46
N PRO A 142 21.65 -10.12 -0.29
CA PRO A 142 22.59 -10.83 0.58
C PRO A 142 22.17 -10.70 2.06
N ALA A 143 22.44 -11.73 2.86
CA ALA A 143 22.28 -11.66 4.30
C ALA A 143 23.35 -10.72 4.85
N MET A 144 22.98 -9.87 5.81
CA MET A 144 23.97 -9.08 6.54
C MET A 144 24.65 -9.89 7.65
N VAL A 145 24.19 -11.12 7.89
CA VAL A 145 24.57 -11.96 9.02
C VAL A 145 25.05 -13.31 8.51
N ALA A 146 26.16 -13.80 9.08
CA ALA A 146 26.72 -15.12 8.77
C ALA A 146 25.70 -16.25 9.02
N LEU A 147 25.77 -17.29 8.20
CA LEU A 147 24.80 -18.39 8.16
C LEU A 147 24.57 -19.06 9.52
N GLU A 148 25.59 -19.13 10.36
CA GLU A 148 25.56 -19.73 11.70
C GLU A 148 24.59 -19.04 12.67
N LYS A 149 24.38 -17.72 12.51
CA LYS A 149 23.47 -16.93 13.35
C LYS A 149 22.07 -16.84 12.75
N LEU A 150 21.87 -17.42 11.56
CA LEU A 150 20.54 -17.59 10.96
C LEU A 150 19.84 -18.86 11.46
N VAL A 151 20.52 -19.69 12.23
CA VAL A 151 19.96 -20.91 12.83
C VAL A 151 19.39 -20.60 14.20
N ILE A 152 18.10 -20.85 14.38
CA ILE A 152 17.44 -20.85 15.69
C ILE A 152 17.74 -22.21 16.32
N LYS A 153 18.77 -22.26 17.18
CA LYS A 153 18.97 -23.43 18.04
C LYS A 153 17.84 -23.46 19.07
N PRO A 154 17.15 -24.60 19.28
CA PRO A 154 16.26 -24.74 20.41
C PRO A 154 17.07 -24.57 21.69
N LYS A 155 16.56 -23.76 22.63
CA LYS A 155 17.13 -23.62 23.97
C LYS A 155 16.90 -24.94 24.69
N ALA A 156 17.97 -25.69 24.96
CA ALA A 156 17.91 -26.82 25.88
C ALA A 156 17.74 -26.24 27.30
N ASP A 157 16.58 -26.49 27.90
CA ASP A 157 16.34 -26.26 29.34
C ASP A 157 16.77 -27.50 30.13
#